data_AF-A0A089PMN7-F1
#
_entry.id   AF-A0A089PMN7-F1
#
_cell.length_a   1.000
_cell.length_b   1.000
_cell.length_c   1.000
_cell.angle_alpha   90.00
_cell.angle_beta   90.00
_cell.angle_gamma   90.00
#
_symmetry.space_group_name_H-M   'P 1'
#
loop_
_entity.id
_entity.type
_entity.pdbx_description
1 polymer ?
#
loop_
_entity_poly.entity_id
_entity_poly.type
_entity_poly.pdbx_seq_one_letter_code
_entity_poly.pdbx_strand_id
1 'polypeptide(L)'
;ENGFKQAMLETINDYSKKYKLINNKDKGFDWSDLKEGLSVVLSVQVPEKIIAYEGQTKNKLFTQEVKVAVAKILTQQLFYFLEENQADAKQLIERFKLIKEAKEAAKKAKENTKKLKSAKSERVLYGKLTPAQQKNPLQNEIFLVEGDSAGGTAKSGRDKRFQAILPLRGKVVNVEKSRLQDLLKNEE
;
A
#
# COMPACT_ATOMS: atom_id res chain seq x y z
N GLU A 1 -3.75 17.26 -5.86
CA GLU A 1 -3.12 15.95 -5.62
C GLU A 1 -2.58 15.28 -6.88
N ASN A 2 -3.42 14.95 -7.89
CA ASN A 2 -2.96 14.22 -9.08
C ASN A 2 -1.81 14.90 -9.83
N GLY A 3 -1.85 16.24 -9.99
CA GLY A 3 -0.76 16.99 -10.61
C GLY A 3 0.56 16.89 -9.83
N PHE A 4 0.50 16.90 -8.50
CA PHE A 4 1.66 16.71 -7.63
C PHE A 4 2.25 15.30 -7.79
N LYS A 5 1.41 14.26 -7.68
CA LYS A 5 1.86 12.85 -7.80
C LYS A 5 2.55 12.60 -9.15
N GLN A 6 1.94 13.08 -10.23
CA GLN A 6 2.46 12.90 -11.58
C GLN A 6 3.80 13.63 -11.75
N ALA A 7 3.84 14.92 -11.43
CA ALA A 7 5.06 15.72 -11.59
C ALA A 7 6.21 15.21 -10.73
N MET A 8 5.95 14.80 -9.49
CA MET A 8 6.99 14.23 -8.62
C MET A 8 7.57 12.93 -9.21
N LEU A 9 6.70 12.05 -9.72
CA LEU A 9 7.10 10.79 -10.32
C LEU A 9 7.93 10.98 -11.59
N GLU A 10 7.48 11.85 -12.49
CA GLU A 10 8.17 12.18 -13.73
C GLU A 10 9.54 12.80 -13.44
N THR A 11 9.58 13.82 -12.58
CA THR A 11 10.82 14.54 -12.24
C THR A 11 11.89 13.64 -11.63
N ILE A 12 11.51 12.77 -10.68
CA ILE A 12 12.45 11.84 -10.04
C ILE A 12 12.98 10.80 -11.04
N ASN A 13 12.11 10.25 -11.90
CA ASN A 13 12.53 9.30 -12.92
C ASN A 13 13.44 9.95 -13.97
N ASP A 14 13.13 11.16 -14.40
CA ASP A 14 13.92 11.89 -15.40
C ASP A 14 15.29 12.28 -14.84
N TYR A 15 15.35 12.79 -13.61
CA TYR A 15 16.61 13.05 -12.91
C TYR A 15 17.44 11.76 -12.77
N SER A 16 16.80 10.66 -12.37
CA SER A 16 17.48 9.37 -12.21
C SER A 16 18.08 8.84 -13.52
N LYS A 17 17.37 9.01 -14.65
CA LYS A 17 17.87 8.64 -15.98
C LYS A 17 19.01 9.55 -16.44
N LYS A 18 18.85 10.87 -16.28
CA LYS A 18 19.84 11.89 -16.67
C LYS A 18 21.19 11.62 -16.03
N TYR A 19 21.20 11.30 -14.74
CA TYR A 19 22.41 11.04 -13.97
C TYR A 19 22.83 9.56 -13.93
N LYS A 20 22.20 8.70 -14.74
CA LYS A 20 22.47 7.24 -14.80
C LYS A 20 22.43 6.57 -13.42
N LEU A 21 21.58 7.09 -12.54
CA LEU A 21 21.38 6.55 -11.20
C LEU A 21 20.53 5.28 -11.25
N ILE A 22 19.80 5.02 -12.33
CA ILE A 22 19.10 3.76 -12.59
C ILE A 22 19.62 3.22 -13.93
N ASN A 23 19.71 1.89 -14.06
CA ASN A 23 20.09 1.30 -15.34
C ASN A 23 18.98 1.54 -16.37
N ASN A 24 19.33 1.84 -17.63
CA ASN A 24 18.34 2.06 -18.69
C ASN A 24 17.42 0.85 -18.97
N LYS A 25 17.81 -0.35 -18.52
CA LYS A 25 17.01 -1.57 -18.66
C LYS A 25 16.04 -1.79 -17.49
N ASP A 26 16.27 -1.14 -16.36
CA ASP A 26 15.41 -1.27 -15.20
C ASP A 26 14.14 -0.45 -15.42
N LYS A 27 13.01 -0.98 -14.97
CA LYS A 27 11.78 -0.18 -14.92
C LYS A 27 12.04 1.08 -14.09
N GLY A 28 11.34 2.17 -14.35
CA GLY A 28 11.38 3.35 -13.48
C GLY A 28 10.81 3.06 -12.09
N PHE A 29 10.77 4.07 -11.24
CA PHE A 29 9.99 4.04 -10.01
C PHE A 29 8.50 4.24 -10.31
N ASP A 30 7.65 3.72 -9.42
CA ASP A 30 6.21 4.00 -9.38
C ASP A 30 5.87 4.94 -8.22
N TRP A 31 4.68 5.55 -8.24
CA TRP A 31 4.21 6.40 -7.13
C TRP A 31 4.20 5.67 -5.77
N SER A 32 4.00 4.36 -5.77
CA SER A 32 4.04 3.57 -4.52
C SER A 32 5.40 3.60 -3.84
N ASP A 33 6.47 3.79 -4.62
CA ASP A 33 7.85 3.76 -4.14
C ASP A 33 8.21 5.15 -3.56
N LEU A 34 7.73 6.21 -4.21
CA LEU A 34 7.99 7.60 -3.81
C LEU A 34 7.17 8.03 -2.59
N LYS A 35 5.97 7.48 -2.40
CA LYS A 35 5.09 7.88 -1.29
C LYS A 35 5.52 7.33 0.07
N GLU A 36 6.40 6.33 0.11
CA GLU A 36 6.73 5.62 1.35
C GLU A 36 7.60 6.48 2.28
N GLY A 37 6.99 6.93 3.38
CA GLY A 37 7.60 7.88 4.33
C GLY A 37 7.64 9.32 3.81
N LEU A 38 6.83 9.65 2.81
CA LEU A 38 6.64 11.00 2.32
C LEU A 38 5.52 11.70 3.11
N SER A 39 5.82 12.87 3.67
CA SER A 39 4.83 13.77 4.26
C SER A 39 4.88 15.11 3.55
N VAL A 40 3.74 15.56 3.02
CA VAL A 40 3.65 16.77 2.20
C VAL A 40 2.38 17.52 2.54
N VAL A 41 2.50 18.83 2.67
CA VAL A 41 1.38 19.76 2.74
C VAL A 41 1.31 20.50 1.41
N LEU A 42 0.18 20.37 0.70
CA LEU A 42 -0.06 21.06 -0.56
C LEU A 42 -1.19 22.07 -0.35
N SER A 43 -0.84 23.36 -0.39
CA SER A 43 -1.80 24.47 -0.36
C SER A 43 -1.88 25.12 -1.73
N VAL A 44 -3.10 25.36 -2.22
CA VAL A 44 -3.35 26.03 -3.49
C VAL A 44 -4.38 27.12 -3.28
N GLN A 45 -4.17 28.27 -3.92
CA GLN A 45 -5.15 29.35 -4.00
C GLN A 45 -5.70 29.41 -5.42
N VAL A 46 -7.02 29.37 -5.54
CA VAL A 46 -7.71 29.28 -6.84
C VAL A 46 -8.68 30.44 -6.94
N PRO A 47 -8.63 31.26 -8.00
CA PRO A 47 -9.61 32.31 -8.22
C PRO A 47 -11.03 31.74 -8.28
N GLU A 48 -11.97 32.40 -7.62
CA GLU A 48 -13.36 31.95 -7.52
C GLU A 48 -14.02 31.72 -8.88
N LYS A 49 -13.65 32.53 -9.88
CA LYS A 49 -14.15 32.41 -11.27
C LYS A 49 -13.83 31.08 -11.98
N ILE A 50 -12.81 30.34 -11.54
CA ILE A 50 -12.40 29.05 -12.14
C ILE A 50 -12.48 27.87 -11.16
N ILE A 51 -12.87 28.10 -9.91
CA ILE A 51 -12.86 27.06 -8.90
C ILE A 51 -14.01 26.08 -9.15
N ALA A 52 -13.69 24.79 -9.23
CA ALA A 52 -14.63 23.73 -9.49
C ALA A 52 -14.33 22.53 -8.59
N TYR A 53 -15.36 21.96 -7.99
CA TYR A 53 -15.28 20.80 -7.11
C TYR A 53 -16.16 19.66 -7.61
N GLU A 54 -15.76 18.44 -7.28
CA GLU A 54 -16.59 17.25 -7.47
C GLU A 54 -17.56 17.12 -6.28
N GLY A 55 -18.84 17.38 -6.55
CA GLY A 55 -19.92 17.29 -5.57
C GLY A 55 -20.00 18.48 -4.59
N GLN A 56 -21.08 18.49 -3.82
CA GLN A 56 -21.42 19.61 -2.94
C GLN A 56 -20.49 19.74 -1.73
N THR A 57 -19.90 18.64 -1.25
CA THR A 57 -19.04 18.67 -0.06
C THR A 57 -17.69 19.34 -0.31
N LYS A 58 -17.38 19.72 -1.57
CA LYS A 58 -16.11 20.36 -1.96
C LYS A 58 -14.86 19.58 -1.54
N ASN A 59 -14.99 18.26 -1.35
CA ASN A 59 -13.90 17.39 -0.87
C ASN A 59 -12.81 17.15 -1.92
N LYS A 60 -13.14 17.29 -3.22
CA LYS A 60 -12.22 16.99 -4.31
C LYS A 60 -12.25 18.13 -5.33
N LEU A 61 -11.10 18.79 -5.49
CA LEU A 61 -10.92 19.87 -6.45
C LEU A 61 -10.84 19.28 -7.88
N PHE A 62 -11.66 19.79 -8.79
CA PHE A 62 -11.75 19.36 -10.19
C PHE A 62 -11.12 20.35 -11.19
N THR A 63 -10.80 21.58 -10.76
CA THR A 63 -10.17 22.60 -11.62
C THR A 63 -8.87 22.08 -12.27
N GLN A 64 -8.86 21.94 -13.59
CA GLN A 64 -7.76 21.32 -14.35
C GLN A 64 -6.54 22.23 -14.44
N GLU A 65 -6.74 23.53 -14.50
CA GLU A 65 -5.70 24.56 -14.54
C GLU A 65 -4.79 24.46 -13.31
N VAL A 66 -5.37 24.13 -12.15
CA VAL A 66 -4.62 23.91 -10.90
C VAL A 66 -3.72 22.68 -11.01
N LYS A 67 -4.20 21.61 -11.65
CA LYS A 67 -3.38 20.40 -11.88
C LYS A 67 -2.14 20.76 -12.69
N VAL A 68 -2.32 21.49 -13.79
CA VAL A 68 -1.23 21.90 -14.69
C VAL A 68 -0.26 22.86 -14.00
N ALA A 69 -0.79 23.85 -13.27
CA ALA A 69 0.02 24.82 -12.54
C ALA A 69 0.90 24.16 -11.46
N VAL A 70 0.30 23.30 -10.63
CA VAL A 70 1.03 22.55 -9.59
C VAL A 70 2.09 21.66 -10.22
N ALA A 71 1.76 20.93 -11.29
CA ALA A 71 2.71 20.06 -11.96
C ALA A 71 3.92 20.83 -12.49
N LYS A 72 3.68 21.95 -13.20
CA LYS A 72 4.73 22.79 -13.77
C LYS A 72 5.68 23.34 -12.70
N ILE A 73 5.12 23.94 -11.64
CA ILE A 73 5.92 24.52 -10.55
C ILE A 73 6.72 23.43 -9.85
N LEU A 74 6.10 22.30 -9.54
CA LEU A 74 6.76 21.20 -8.85
C LEU A 74 7.91 20.64 -9.69
N THR A 75 7.69 20.36 -10.97
CA THR A 75 8.75 19.83 -11.84
C THR A 75 9.94 20.77 -11.90
N GLN A 76 9.72 22.08 -12.06
CA GLN A 76 10.80 23.06 -12.11
C GLN A 76 11.57 23.16 -10.80
N GLN A 77 10.86 23.34 -9.68
CA GLN A 77 11.48 23.58 -8.38
C GLN A 77 12.11 22.32 -7.79
N LEU A 78 11.46 21.16 -7.95
CA LEU A 78 12.02 19.89 -7.50
C LEU A 78 13.27 19.54 -8.31
N PHE A 79 13.25 19.74 -9.63
CA PHE A 79 14.44 19.48 -10.44
C PHE A 79 15.59 20.40 -10.04
N TYR A 80 15.32 21.69 -9.84
CA TYR A 80 16.31 22.65 -9.35
C TYR A 80 16.91 22.23 -7.99
N PHE A 81 16.04 21.86 -7.04
CA PHE A 81 16.48 21.37 -5.73
C PHE A 81 17.38 20.14 -5.82
N LEU A 82 17.05 19.16 -6.67
CA LEU A 82 17.86 17.94 -6.86
C LEU A 82 19.22 18.24 -7.49
N GLU A 83 19.27 19.17 -8.44
CA GLU A 83 20.50 19.63 -9.11
C GLU A 83 21.46 20.35 -8.14
N GLU A 84 20.90 21.20 -7.27
CA GLU A 84 21.66 21.94 -6.26
C GLU A 84 22.15 21.00 -5.14
N ASN A 85 21.33 20.03 -4.74
CA ASN A 85 21.58 19.12 -3.61
C ASN A 85 21.87 17.68 -4.08
N GLN A 86 22.97 17.51 -4.83
CA GLN A 86 23.28 16.22 -5.46
C GLN A 86 23.47 15.06 -4.47
N ALA A 87 24.02 15.33 -3.28
CA ALA A 87 24.23 14.31 -2.25
C ALA A 87 22.88 13.77 -1.73
N ASP A 88 21.96 14.67 -1.39
CA ASP A 88 20.61 14.32 -0.92
C ASP A 88 19.81 13.65 -2.03
N ALA A 89 19.92 14.12 -3.27
CA ALA A 89 19.27 13.51 -4.42
C ALA A 89 19.70 12.04 -4.62
N LYS A 90 21.01 11.74 -4.48
CA LYS A 90 21.53 10.37 -4.57
C LYS A 90 21.00 9.50 -3.44
N GLN A 91 21.06 9.97 -2.20
CA GLN A 91 20.54 9.23 -1.04
C GLN A 91 19.04 8.93 -1.17
N LEU A 92 18.27 9.91 -1.64
CA LEU A 92 16.83 9.77 -1.86
C LEU A 92 16.54 8.71 -2.92
N ILE A 93 17.27 8.72 -4.04
CA ILE A 93 17.10 7.74 -5.12
C ILE A 93 17.53 6.34 -4.67
N GLU A 94 18.61 6.21 -3.91
CA GLU A 94 19.02 4.94 -3.31
C GLU A 94 17.95 4.37 -2.38
N ARG A 95 17.34 5.22 -1.55
CA ARG A 95 16.21 4.82 -0.71
C ARG A 95 15.03 4.30 -1.55
N PHE A 96 14.68 4.98 -2.64
CA PHE A 96 13.61 4.51 -3.53
C PHE A 96 13.95 3.17 -4.21
N LYS A 97 15.21 2.93 -4.57
CA LYS A 97 15.64 1.61 -5.08
C LYS A 97 15.41 0.50 -4.05
N LEU A 98 15.82 0.72 -2.81
CA LEU A 98 15.64 -0.25 -1.73
C LEU A 98 14.16 -0.59 -1.52
N ILE A 99 13.30 0.43 -1.50
CA ILE A 99 11.84 0.24 -1.39
C ILE A 99 11.30 -0.56 -2.57
N LYS A 100 11.72 -0.21 -3.78
CA LYS A 100 11.29 -0.90 -5.00
C LYS A 100 11.72 -2.36 -5.01
N GLU A 101 12.98 -2.67 -4.69
CA GLU A 101 13.50 -4.03 -4.60
C GLU A 101 12.76 -4.83 -3.54
N ALA A 102 12.52 -4.24 -2.37
CA ALA A 102 11.72 -4.83 -1.30
C ALA A 102 10.29 -5.16 -1.75
N LYS A 103 9.66 -4.28 -2.54
CA LYS A 103 8.32 -4.46 -3.11
C LYS A 103 8.31 -5.57 -4.16
N GLU A 104 9.27 -5.59 -5.07
CA GLU A 104 9.39 -6.62 -6.10
C GLU A 104 9.68 -8.00 -5.51
N ALA A 105 10.56 -8.07 -4.51
CA ALA A 105 10.84 -9.30 -3.76
C ALA A 105 9.58 -9.81 -3.06
N ALA A 106 8.82 -8.94 -2.38
CA ALA A 106 7.56 -9.31 -1.75
C ALA A 106 6.51 -9.79 -2.78
N LYS A 107 6.44 -9.15 -3.95
CA LYS A 107 5.55 -9.56 -5.04
C LYS A 107 5.93 -10.95 -5.59
N LYS A 108 7.22 -11.17 -5.87
CA LYS A 108 7.75 -12.48 -6.30
C LYS A 108 7.49 -13.56 -5.26
N ALA A 109 7.68 -13.27 -3.97
CA ALA A 109 7.39 -14.20 -2.88
C ALA A 109 5.88 -14.55 -2.82
N LYS A 110 5.00 -13.57 -2.98
CA LYS A 110 3.54 -13.81 -3.06
C LYS A 110 3.16 -14.63 -4.29
N GLU A 111 3.72 -14.32 -5.46
CA GLU A 111 3.46 -15.06 -6.69
C GLU A 111 3.98 -16.49 -6.63
N ASN A 112 5.18 -16.71 -6.09
CA ASN A 112 5.72 -18.05 -5.84
C ASN A 112 4.84 -18.81 -4.84
N THR A 113 4.37 -18.15 -3.77
CA THR A 113 3.42 -18.75 -2.84
C THR A 113 2.08 -19.08 -3.53
N LYS A 114 1.61 -18.23 -4.44
CA LYS A 114 0.36 -18.46 -5.21
C LYS A 114 0.52 -19.60 -6.21
N LYS A 115 1.67 -19.71 -6.89
CA LYS A 115 2.02 -20.81 -7.82
C LYS A 115 2.26 -22.13 -7.10
N LEU A 116 2.91 -22.11 -5.93
CA LEU A 116 3.04 -23.27 -5.05
C LEU A 116 1.67 -23.73 -4.53
N LYS A 117 0.76 -22.79 -4.22
CA LYS A 117 -0.64 -23.06 -3.86
C LYS A 117 -1.47 -23.63 -5.02
N SER A 118 -1.15 -23.33 -6.29
CA SER A 118 -1.86 -23.93 -7.42
C SER A 118 -1.37 -25.34 -7.77
N ALA A 119 -0.14 -25.70 -7.38
CA ALA A 119 0.45 -27.01 -7.69
C ALA A 119 0.38 -28.03 -6.54
N LYS A 120 0.17 -27.59 -5.29
CA LYS A 120 0.09 -28.50 -4.13
C LYS A 120 -0.91 -27.98 -3.12
N SER A 121 -2.11 -28.56 -3.18
CA SER A 121 -3.19 -28.63 -2.17
C SER A 121 -3.59 -27.32 -1.48
N GLU A 122 -4.90 -27.14 -1.34
CA GLU A 122 -5.54 -26.31 -0.32
C GLU A 122 -4.57 -26.02 0.83
N ARG A 123 -4.05 -24.78 0.95
CA ARG A 123 -3.49 -24.33 2.23
C ARG A 123 -4.69 -24.19 3.12
N VAL A 124 -5.07 -25.33 3.65
CA VAL A 124 -6.21 -25.45 4.48
C VAL A 124 -5.91 -24.57 5.70
N LEU A 125 -6.84 -23.70 6.07
CA LEU A 125 -6.91 -23.11 7.39
C LEU A 125 -7.11 -24.20 8.50
N TYR A 126 -6.71 -25.47 8.28
CA TYR A 126 -7.09 -26.65 9.05
C TYR A 126 -6.43 -26.81 10.42
N GLY A 127 -5.55 -25.91 10.83
CA GLY A 127 -5.05 -25.99 12.20
C GLY A 127 -6.06 -25.46 13.23
N LYS A 128 -6.59 -24.26 12.95
CA LYS A 128 -7.27 -23.44 13.97
C LYS A 128 -8.71 -23.09 13.61
N LEU A 129 -8.98 -22.81 12.33
CA LEU A 129 -10.32 -22.43 11.91
C LEU A 129 -11.23 -23.65 12.08
N THR A 130 -12.22 -23.51 12.94
CA THR A 130 -13.32 -24.45 12.97
C THR A 130 -14.40 -23.91 12.02
N PRO A 131 -14.61 -24.50 10.83
CA PRO A 131 -15.48 -23.91 9.81
C PRO A 131 -16.97 -24.06 10.18
N ALA A 132 -17.81 -23.24 9.57
CA ALA A 132 -19.25 -23.47 9.48
C ALA A 132 -19.54 -24.59 8.46
N GLN A 133 -20.66 -25.28 8.61
CA GLN A 133 -21.06 -26.37 7.70
C GLN A 133 -21.57 -25.83 6.36
N GLN A 134 -22.27 -24.70 6.36
CA GLN A 134 -22.77 -24.05 5.16
C GLN A 134 -21.69 -23.22 4.48
N LYS A 135 -21.84 -23.01 3.17
CA LYS A 135 -20.95 -22.18 2.34
C LYS A 135 -21.66 -20.94 1.80
N ASN A 136 -22.50 -20.30 2.62
CA ASN A 136 -23.22 -19.09 2.24
C ASN A 136 -22.58 -17.83 2.89
N PRO A 137 -21.83 -17.00 2.15
CA PRO A 137 -21.16 -15.83 2.72
C PRO A 137 -22.14 -14.74 3.23
N LEU A 138 -23.40 -14.76 2.80
CA LEU A 138 -24.42 -13.78 3.26
C LEU A 138 -25.01 -14.12 4.64
N GLN A 139 -24.88 -15.37 5.07
CA GLN A 139 -25.43 -15.88 6.34
C GLN A 139 -24.34 -16.34 7.30
N ASN A 140 -23.16 -16.68 6.79
CA ASN A 140 -22.08 -17.19 7.60
C ASN A 140 -21.44 -16.09 8.43
N GLU A 141 -21.16 -16.43 9.69
CA GLU A 141 -20.47 -15.58 10.65
C GLU A 141 -19.11 -16.19 11.00
N ILE A 142 -18.12 -15.32 11.25
CA ILE A 142 -16.82 -15.74 11.78
C ILE A 142 -16.55 -15.02 13.10
N PHE A 143 -16.29 -15.81 14.15
CA PHE A 143 -15.94 -15.31 15.47
C PHE A 143 -14.44 -15.42 15.68
N LEU A 144 -13.81 -14.28 15.95
CA LEU A 144 -12.41 -14.19 16.36
C LEU A 144 -12.36 -14.28 17.89
N VAL A 145 -11.63 -15.24 18.43
CA VAL A 145 -11.58 -15.49 19.88
C VAL A 145 -10.15 -15.44 20.39
N GLU A 146 -9.93 -14.87 21.57
CA GLU A 146 -8.60 -14.80 22.17
C GLU A 146 -8.21 -16.16 22.77
N GLY A 147 -7.25 -16.84 22.14
CA GLY A 147 -6.69 -18.10 22.61
C GLY A 147 -7.57 -19.33 22.41
N ASP A 148 -6.93 -20.50 22.52
CA ASP A 148 -7.58 -21.80 22.31
C ASP A 148 -8.59 -22.15 23.42
N SER A 149 -8.43 -21.57 24.62
CA SER A 149 -9.36 -21.77 25.75
C SER A 149 -10.74 -21.18 25.45
N ALA A 150 -10.81 -19.90 25.11
CA ALA A 150 -12.06 -19.27 24.67
C ALA A 150 -12.56 -19.87 23.35
N GLY A 151 -11.63 -20.26 22.46
CA GLY A 151 -11.93 -20.99 21.23
C GLY A 151 -12.67 -22.31 21.47
N GLY A 152 -12.29 -23.08 22.49
CA GLY A 152 -12.94 -24.34 22.87
C GLY A 152 -14.39 -24.13 23.35
N THR A 153 -14.60 -23.14 24.22
CA THR A 153 -15.95 -22.78 24.69
C THR A 153 -16.83 -22.28 23.56
N ALA A 154 -16.31 -21.39 22.71
CA ALA A 154 -17.03 -20.87 21.54
C ALA A 154 -17.35 -21.97 20.53
N LYS A 155 -16.43 -22.92 20.30
CA LYS A 155 -16.64 -24.06 19.42
C LYS A 155 -17.80 -24.95 19.88
N SER A 156 -17.94 -25.18 21.18
CA SER A 156 -18.99 -26.01 21.75
C SER A 156 -20.35 -25.31 21.78
N GLY A 157 -20.38 -23.98 21.96
CA GLY A 157 -21.62 -23.20 22.10
C GLY A 157 -22.24 -22.67 20.80
N ARG A 158 -21.54 -22.76 19.67
CA ARG A 158 -21.99 -22.17 18.39
C ARG A 158 -23.07 -22.99 17.67
N ASP A 159 -23.84 -22.33 16.81
CA ASP A 159 -24.56 -23.03 15.74
C ASP A 159 -23.59 -23.35 14.59
N LYS A 160 -23.12 -24.61 14.56
CA LYS A 160 -22.18 -25.09 13.54
C LYS A 160 -22.68 -24.95 12.10
N ARG A 161 -23.98 -24.71 11.86
CA ARG A 161 -24.52 -24.56 10.51
C ARG A 161 -23.94 -23.34 9.80
N PHE A 162 -23.90 -22.19 10.47
CA PHE A 162 -23.48 -20.92 9.86
C PHE A 162 -22.32 -20.21 10.61
N GLN A 163 -21.96 -20.66 11.82
CA GLN A 163 -20.93 -20.00 12.63
C GLN A 163 -19.57 -20.73 12.56
N ALA A 164 -18.53 -19.98 12.19
CA ALA A 164 -17.14 -20.40 12.20
C ALA A 164 -16.38 -19.75 13.37
N ILE A 165 -15.40 -20.48 13.93
CA ILE A 165 -14.57 -20.00 15.05
C ILE A 165 -13.12 -19.97 14.63
N LEU A 166 -12.45 -18.83 14.79
CA LEU A 166 -11.02 -18.63 14.56
C LEU A 166 -10.34 -18.14 15.85
N PRO A 167 -9.68 -19.02 16.60
CA PRO A 167 -8.86 -18.63 17.75
C PRO A 167 -7.60 -17.88 17.30
N LEU A 168 -7.32 -16.74 17.92
CA LEU A 168 -6.13 -15.91 17.74
C LEU A 168 -5.07 -16.23 18.80
N ARG A 169 -3.79 -16.31 18.43
CA ARG A 169 -2.71 -16.45 19.42
C ARG A 169 -2.18 -15.08 19.84
N GLY A 170 -2.54 -14.68 21.06
CA GLY A 170 -2.00 -13.48 21.69
C GLY A 170 -2.44 -12.18 21.00
N LYS A 171 -1.65 -11.13 21.16
CA LYS A 171 -1.99 -9.79 20.69
C LYS A 171 -1.73 -9.66 19.19
N VAL A 172 -2.73 -9.16 18.46
CA VAL A 172 -2.61 -8.82 17.03
C VAL A 172 -1.49 -7.79 16.84
N VAL A 173 -0.71 -7.96 15.77
CA VAL A 173 0.41 -7.06 15.44
C VAL A 173 -0.09 -5.64 15.20
N ASN A 174 0.62 -4.66 15.75
CA ASN A 174 0.34 -3.25 15.50
C ASN A 174 0.73 -2.86 14.07
N VAL A 175 -0.28 -2.63 13.23
CA VAL A 175 -0.13 -2.29 11.80
C VAL A 175 0.48 -0.91 11.54
N GLU A 176 0.34 0.03 12.47
CA GLU A 176 0.83 1.41 12.31
C GLU A 176 2.36 1.47 12.44
N LYS A 177 2.93 0.65 13.31
CA LYS A 177 4.39 0.62 13.58
C LYS A 177 5.15 -0.43 12.77
N SER A 178 4.45 -1.37 12.14
CA SER A 178 5.07 -2.53 11.49
C SER A 178 5.18 -2.34 9.99
N ARG A 179 6.29 -2.79 9.40
CA ARG A 179 6.46 -2.78 7.93
C ARG A 179 5.57 -3.84 7.29
N LEU A 180 5.16 -3.62 6.05
CA LEU A 180 4.31 -4.57 5.30
C LEU A 180 4.92 -5.97 5.21
N GLN A 181 6.26 -6.08 5.14
CA GLN A 181 6.94 -7.38 5.12
C GLN A 181 6.76 -8.16 6.42
N ASP A 182 6.77 -7.48 7.57
CA ASP A 182 6.59 -8.12 8.87
C ASP A 182 5.12 -8.50 9.08
N LEU A 183 4.19 -7.67 8.60
CA LEU A 183 2.76 -7.99 8.59
C LEU A 183 2.44 -9.23 7.76
N LEU A 184 3.09 -9.41 6.61
CA LEU A 184 2.87 -10.58 5.74
C LEU A 184 3.49 -11.88 6.28
N LYS A 185 4.42 -11.79 7.22
CA LYS A 185 4.98 -12.94 7.94
C LYS A 185 4.13 -13.35 9.14
N ASN A 186 3.20 -12.49 9.58
CA ASN A 186 2.29 -12.82 10.66
C ASN A 186 1.36 -13.97 10.21
N GLU A 187 1.21 -14.98 11.06
CA GLU A 187 0.39 -16.16 10.79
C GLU A 187 -1.05 -16.02 11.26
N GLU A 188 -1.36 -14.98 12.02
CA GLU A 188 -2.74 -14.60 12.42
C GLU A 188 -3.48 -13.84 11.31
#